data_AF-A0A1A8RU06-F1
#
_entry.id   AF-A0A1A8RU06-F1
#
_cell.length_a   1.000
_cell.length_b   1.000
_cell.length_c   1.000
_cell.angle_alpha   90.00
_cell.angle_beta   90.00
_cell.angle_gamma   90.00
#
_symmetry.space_group_name_H-M   'P 1'
#
loop_
_entity.id
_entity.type
_entity.pdbx_description
1 polymer ?
#
loop_
_entity_poly.entity_id
_entity_poly.type
_entity_poly.pdbx_seq_one_letter_code
_entity_poly.pdbx_strand_id
1 'polypeptide(L)'
;ENETKINEARELYRPAAERASLLFFIINDLSKINLMYQFSLKAFNSVFNKAMERAEWDEDVRTRVQTLTEAITYSVFLYTSQGLFERDKLTFLSHTAFQILLSQNLIDDQDFDFLLRFPVETSRVSAVPFLSPHSWGAIK
;
A
#
# COMPACT_ATOMS: atom_id res chain seq x y z
N GLU A 1 -17.70 1.69 32.73
CA GLU A 1 -16.91 0.43 32.74
C GLU A 1 -16.99 -0.33 31.41
N ASN A 2 -18.19 -0.55 30.84
CA ASN A 2 -18.29 -1.20 29.52
C ASN A 2 -17.72 -0.35 28.39
N GLU A 3 -17.95 0.96 28.39
CA GLU A 3 -17.42 1.87 27.37
C GLU A 3 -15.90 1.93 27.37
N THR A 4 -15.28 1.96 28.56
CA THR A 4 -13.81 1.94 28.70
C THR A 4 -13.21 0.66 28.13
N LYS A 5 -13.79 -0.52 28.44
CA LYS A 5 -13.33 -1.81 27.88
C LYS A 5 -13.52 -1.90 26.37
N ILE A 6 -14.62 -1.35 25.84
CA ILE A 6 -14.86 -1.26 24.40
C ILE A 6 -13.82 -0.35 23.74
N ASN A 7 -13.49 0.78 24.36
CA ASN A 7 -12.52 1.73 23.82
C ASN A 7 -11.10 1.13 23.81
N GLU A 8 -10.70 0.47 24.90
CA GLU A 8 -9.44 -0.26 24.97
C GLU A 8 -9.34 -1.32 23.86
N ALA A 9 -10.40 -2.12 23.67
CA ALA A 9 -10.43 -3.10 22.59
C ALA A 9 -10.34 -2.43 21.20
N ARG A 10 -11.03 -1.31 20.98
CA ARG A 10 -10.96 -0.57 19.70
C ARG A 10 -9.55 -0.12 19.37
N GLU A 11 -8.81 0.41 20.34
CA GLU A 11 -7.43 0.84 20.11
C GLU A 11 -6.52 -0.32 19.72
N LEU A 12 -6.72 -1.51 20.30
CA LEU A 12 -5.93 -2.69 19.96
C LEU A 12 -6.11 -3.12 18.50
N TYR A 13 -7.32 -2.99 17.94
CA TYR A 13 -7.63 -3.37 16.55
C TYR A 13 -7.52 -2.23 15.54
N ARG A 14 -7.31 -0.99 16.00
CA ARG A 14 -7.16 0.18 15.13
C ARG A 14 -6.14 -0.03 14.01
N PRO A 15 -4.96 -0.65 14.21
CA PRO A 15 -4.00 -0.87 13.13
C PRO A 15 -4.56 -1.72 11.96
N ALA A 16 -5.37 -2.74 12.25
CA ALA A 16 -6.01 -3.55 11.21
C ALA A 16 -7.06 -2.74 10.44
N ALA A 17 -7.81 -1.88 11.13
CA ALA A 17 -8.78 -0.99 10.51
C ALA A 17 -8.11 0.08 9.63
N GLU A 18 -7.00 0.66 10.08
CA GLU A 18 -6.19 1.61 9.31
C GLU A 18 -5.65 0.95 8.04
N ARG A 19 -5.13 -0.28 8.14
CA ARG A 19 -4.70 -1.05 6.97
C ARG A 19 -5.84 -1.26 5.98
N ALA A 20 -7.02 -1.68 6.46
CA ALA A 20 -8.17 -1.91 5.59
C ALA A 20 -8.62 -0.62 4.89
N SER A 21 -8.65 0.50 5.61
CA SER A 21 -8.98 1.81 5.05
C SER A 21 -7.97 2.24 3.97
N LEU A 22 -6.67 2.08 4.23
CA LEU A 22 -5.61 2.38 3.27
C LEU A 22 -5.78 1.57 1.97
N LEU A 23 -5.99 0.26 2.10
CA LEU A 23 -6.21 -0.63 0.96
C LEU A 23 -7.46 -0.26 0.16
N PHE A 24 -8.56 0.13 0.82
CA PHE A 24 -9.76 0.57 0.12
C PHE A 24 -9.51 1.82 -0.74
N PHE A 25 -8.82 2.82 -0.19
CA PHE A 25 -8.52 4.04 -0.95
C PHE A 25 -7.56 3.77 -2.11
N ILE A 26 -6.55 2.91 -1.90
CA ILE A 26 -5.64 2.47 -2.98
C ILE A 26 -6.43 1.85 -4.14
N ILE A 27 -7.33 0.89 -3.88
CA ILE A 27 -8.05 0.22 -4.96
C ILE A 27 -9.09 1.14 -5.62
N ASN A 28 -9.68 2.07 -4.85
CA ASN A 28 -10.61 3.06 -5.38
C ASN A 28 -9.90 4.01 -6.38
N ASP A 29 -8.65 4.37 -6.08
CA ASP A 29 -7.83 5.24 -6.90
C ASP A 29 -7.29 4.57 -8.18
N LEU A 30 -7.41 3.25 -8.34
CA LEU A 30 -7.04 2.56 -9.58
C LEU A 30 -7.85 3.03 -10.79
N SER A 31 -9.05 3.58 -10.57
CA SER A 31 -9.85 4.23 -11.60
C SER A 31 -9.13 5.40 -12.28
N LYS A 32 -8.16 6.04 -11.60
CA LYS A 32 -7.29 7.10 -12.13
C LYS A 32 -6.25 6.56 -13.12
N ILE A 33 -5.87 5.28 -12.99
CA ILE A 33 -4.96 4.60 -13.92
C ILE A 33 -5.75 4.12 -15.14
N ASN A 34 -6.91 3.50 -14.92
CA ASN A 34 -7.79 3.05 -15.97
C ASN A 34 -9.24 3.06 -15.49
N LEU A 35 -10.13 3.67 -16.28
CA LEU A 35 -11.57 3.81 -15.96
C LEU A 35 -12.30 2.47 -15.74
N MET A 36 -11.75 1.35 -16.22
CA MET A 36 -12.29 0.00 -15.99
C MET A 36 -12.04 -0.52 -14.57
N TYR A 37 -11.08 0.04 -13.83
CA TYR A 37 -10.72 -0.41 -12.48
C TYR A 37 -11.56 0.27 -11.42
N GLN A 38 -12.84 -0.10 -11.39
CA GLN A 38 -13.81 0.42 -10.42
C GLN A 38 -14.14 -0.62 -9.38
N PHE A 39 -13.87 -0.29 -8.11
CA PHE A 39 -14.18 -1.13 -6.98
C PHE A 39 -15.15 -0.40 -6.05
N SER A 40 -16.27 -1.03 -5.75
CA SER A 40 -17.22 -0.46 -4.79
C SER A 40 -16.84 -0.84 -3.35
N LEU A 41 -17.23 0.01 -2.40
CA LEU A 41 -17.11 -0.31 -0.97
C LEU A 41 -17.85 -1.60 -0.60
N LYS A 42 -18.98 -1.88 -1.25
CA LYS A 42 -19.72 -3.14 -1.05
C LYS A 42 -18.90 -4.37 -1.45
N ALA A 43 -18.22 -4.31 -2.60
CA ALA A 43 -17.35 -5.39 -3.05
C ALA A 43 -16.15 -5.55 -2.11
N PHE A 44 -15.52 -4.45 -1.72
CA PHE A 44 -14.44 -4.44 -0.74
C PHE A 44 -14.87 -5.08 0.59
N ASN A 45 -16.02 -4.69 1.15
CA ASN A 45 -16.53 -5.25 2.40
C ASN A 45 -16.76 -6.77 2.31
N SER A 46 -17.18 -7.28 1.15
CA SER A 46 -17.32 -8.72 0.94
C SER A 46 -15.99 -9.46 1.02
N VAL A 47 -14.92 -8.88 0.44
CA VAL A 47 -13.56 -9.43 0.51
C VAL A 47 -12.99 -9.30 1.91
N PHE A 48 -13.17 -8.14 2.54
CA PHE A 48 -12.74 -7.86 3.91
C PHE A 48 -13.36 -8.84 4.91
N ASN A 49 -14.68 -9.06 4.87
CA ASN A 49 -15.35 -10.01 5.76
C ASN A 49 -14.84 -11.44 5.56
N LYS A 50 -14.68 -11.88 4.31
CA LYS A 50 -14.08 -13.19 4.02
C LYS A 50 -12.64 -13.31 4.52
N ALA A 51 -11.87 -12.24 4.48
CA ALA A 51 -10.51 -12.22 5.02
C ALA A 51 -10.51 -12.36 6.54
N MET A 52 -11.42 -11.65 7.23
CA MET A 52 -11.59 -11.77 8.69
C MET A 52 -12.02 -13.17 9.12
N GLU A 53 -12.93 -13.81 8.38
CA GLU A 53 -13.38 -15.19 8.66
C GLU A 53 -12.28 -16.23 8.49
N ARG A 54 -11.30 -15.95 7.61
CA ARG A 54 -10.17 -16.85 7.31
C ARG A 54 -8.95 -16.61 8.17
N ALA A 55 -8.84 -15.44 8.79
CA ALA A 55 -7.71 -15.10 9.64
C ALA A 55 -7.66 -16.07 10.83
N GLU A 56 -6.50 -16.68 11.06
CA GLU A 56 -6.32 -17.57 12.20
C GLU A 56 -6.47 -16.79 13.50
N TRP A 57 -7.20 -17.39 14.44
CA TRP A 57 -7.39 -16.81 15.75
C TRP A 57 -6.21 -17.13 16.66
N ASP A 58 -5.82 -16.17 17.48
CA ASP A 58 -4.79 -16.31 18.51
C ASP A 58 -5.27 -15.70 19.83
N GLU A 59 -4.77 -16.23 20.95
CA GLU A 59 -5.01 -15.70 22.29
C GLU A 59 -4.36 -14.32 22.49
N ASP A 60 -3.15 -14.13 21.96
CA ASP A 60 -2.49 -12.83 21.95
C ASP A 60 -3.13 -11.90 20.93
N VAL A 61 -3.70 -10.80 21.43
CA VAL A 61 -4.37 -9.79 20.60
C VAL A 61 -3.42 -9.22 19.55
N ARG A 62 -2.12 -9.06 19.87
CA ARG A 62 -1.15 -8.50 18.93
C ARG A 62 -0.94 -9.43 17.74
N THR A 63 -0.70 -10.72 18.00
CA THR A 63 -0.60 -11.76 16.97
C THR A 63 -1.87 -11.81 16.14
N ARG A 64 -3.05 -11.82 16.77
CA ARG A 64 -4.33 -11.81 16.06
C ARG A 64 -4.50 -10.60 15.15
N VAL A 65 -4.14 -9.40 15.60
CA VAL A 65 -4.20 -8.16 14.81
C VAL A 65 -3.24 -8.23 13.62
N GLN A 66 -2.04 -8.79 13.81
CA GLN A 66 -1.09 -9.02 12.72
C GLN A 66 -1.67 -9.99 11.68
N THR A 67 -2.16 -11.16 12.11
CA THR A 67 -2.76 -12.16 11.22
C THR A 67 -3.96 -11.59 10.45
N LEU A 68 -4.82 -10.81 11.11
CA LEU A 68 -5.92 -10.10 10.45
C LEU A 68 -5.41 -9.13 9.38
N THR A 69 -4.42 -8.31 9.73
CA THR A 69 -3.82 -7.32 8.83
C THR A 69 -3.24 -7.98 7.58
N GLU A 70 -2.53 -9.09 7.75
CA GLU A 70 -1.96 -9.89 6.66
C GLU A 70 -3.03 -10.55 5.80
N ALA A 71 -4.04 -11.19 6.42
CA ALA A 71 -5.15 -11.83 5.72
C ALA A 71 -5.97 -10.83 4.89
N ILE A 72 -6.25 -9.64 5.44
CA ILE A 72 -6.93 -8.55 4.73
C ILE A 72 -6.07 -8.08 3.55
N THR A 73 -4.79 -7.80 3.78
CA THR A 73 -3.86 -7.33 2.74
C THR A 73 -3.78 -8.31 1.58
N TYR A 74 -3.57 -9.60 1.88
CA TYR A 74 -3.47 -10.65 0.88
C TYR A 74 -4.78 -10.86 0.10
N SER A 75 -5.91 -10.89 0.80
CA SER A 75 -7.22 -11.10 0.17
C SER A 75 -7.60 -9.96 -0.77
N VAL A 76 -7.35 -8.71 -0.36
CA VAL A 76 -7.58 -7.53 -1.21
C VAL A 76 -6.62 -7.54 -2.40
N PHE A 77 -5.34 -7.82 -2.18
CA PHE A 77 -4.36 -7.93 -3.25
C PHE A 77 -4.78 -8.95 -4.32
N LEU A 78 -5.18 -10.16 -3.90
CA LEU A 78 -5.63 -11.20 -4.83
C LEU A 78 -6.88 -10.78 -5.60
N TYR A 79 -7.89 -10.27 -4.88
CA TYR A 79 -9.16 -9.85 -5.47
C TYR A 79 -8.97 -8.75 -6.51
N THR A 80 -8.19 -7.72 -6.16
CA THR A 80 -7.86 -6.63 -7.07
C THR A 80 -7.05 -7.14 -8.26
N SER A 81 -6.01 -7.95 -8.02
CA SER A 81 -5.15 -8.47 -9.09
C SER A 81 -5.91 -9.33 -10.10
N GLN A 82 -7.00 -10.00 -9.72
CA GLN A 82 -7.86 -10.73 -10.65
C GLN A 82 -8.64 -9.81 -11.60
N GLY A 83 -8.88 -8.56 -11.21
CA GLY A 83 -9.58 -7.54 -12.00
C GLY A 83 -8.67 -6.62 -12.83
N LEU A 84 -7.35 -6.73 -12.68
CA LEU A 84 -6.37 -5.88 -13.39
C LEU A 84 -5.80 -6.57 -14.64
N PHE A 85 -5.43 -5.76 -15.64
CA PHE A 85 -4.59 -6.26 -16.73
C PHE A 85 -3.18 -6.52 -16.21
N GLU A 86 -2.50 -7.53 -16.78
CA GLU A 86 -1.15 -7.93 -16.34
C GLU A 86 -0.16 -6.76 -16.31
N ARG A 87 -0.22 -5.86 -17.30
CA ARG A 87 0.66 -4.69 -17.40
C ARG A 87 0.52 -3.71 -16.22
N ASP A 88 -0.63 -3.69 -15.56
CA ASP A 88 -0.98 -2.73 -14.51
C ASP A 88 -0.79 -3.31 -13.09
N LYS A 89 -0.59 -4.63 -12.97
CA LYS A 89 -0.41 -5.31 -11.67
C LYS A 89 0.83 -4.87 -10.92
N LEU A 90 1.96 -4.67 -11.62
CA LEU A 90 3.20 -4.24 -10.98
C LEU A 90 3.05 -2.82 -10.41
N THR A 91 2.41 -1.92 -11.16
CA THR A 91 2.12 -0.55 -10.69
C THR A 91 1.25 -0.58 -9.43
N PHE A 92 0.17 -1.37 -9.42
CA PHE A 92 -0.68 -1.56 -8.24
C PHE A 92 0.09 -2.12 -7.05
N LEU A 93 0.90 -3.16 -7.25
CA LEU A 93 1.68 -3.80 -6.19
C LEU A 93 2.70 -2.83 -5.59
N SER A 94 3.47 -2.15 -6.45
CA SER A 94 4.46 -1.15 -6.01
C SER A 94 3.78 0.00 -5.25
N HIS A 95 2.69 0.54 -5.78
CA HIS A 95 1.94 1.60 -5.11
C HIS A 95 1.43 1.15 -3.74
N THR A 96 0.88 -0.06 -3.64
CA THR A 96 0.41 -0.64 -2.37
C THR A 96 1.55 -0.79 -1.37
N ALA A 97 2.69 -1.33 -1.79
CA ALA A 97 3.85 -1.51 -0.94
C ALA A 97 4.38 -0.17 -0.41
N PHE A 98 4.57 0.83 -1.28
CA PHE A 98 5.04 2.15 -0.85
C PHE A 98 4.06 2.85 0.09
N GLN A 99 2.77 2.82 -0.21
CA GLN A 99 1.76 3.42 0.68
C GLN A 99 1.73 2.77 2.07
N ILE A 100 1.92 1.46 2.14
CA ILE A 100 2.07 0.75 3.41
C ILE A 100 3.31 1.23 4.17
N LEU A 101 4.46 1.29 3.52
CA LEU A 101 5.73 1.68 4.15
C LEU A 101 5.71 3.15 4.61
N LEU A 102 5.13 4.05 3.81
CA LEU A 102 4.91 5.44 4.17
C LEU A 102 3.97 5.58 5.38
N SER A 103 2.86 4.83 5.41
CA SER A 103 1.94 4.84 6.58
C SER A 103 2.60 4.39 7.88
N GLN A 104 3.66 3.59 7.78
CA GLN A 104 4.46 3.11 8.91
C GLN A 104 5.67 3.99 9.21
N ASN A 105 5.87 5.08 8.45
CA ASN A 105 7.06 5.95 8.51
C ASN A 105 8.37 5.17 8.34
N LEU A 106 8.37 4.13 7.51
CA LEU A 106 9.56 3.33 7.19
C LEU A 106 10.34 3.87 5.98
N ILE A 107 9.74 4.78 5.22
CA ILE A 107 10.34 5.50 4.10
C ILE A 107 10.06 6.98 4.30
N ASP A 108 11.05 7.83 3.97
CA ASP A 108 10.91 9.28 4.00
C ASP A 108 10.14 9.78 2.76
N ASP A 109 9.26 10.76 2.97
CA ASP A 109 8.45 11.35 1.90
C ASP A 109 9.32 12.01 0.81
N GLN A 110 10.48 12.57 1.16
CA GLN A 110 11.40 13.21 0.21
C GLN A 110 12.11 12.16 -0.64
N ASP A 111 12.57 11.06 -0.03
CA ASP A 111 13.19 9.95 -0.77
C ASP A 111 12.18 9.32 -1.74
N PHE A 112 10.92 9.19 -1.32
CA PHE A 112 9.86 8.70 -2.18
C PHE A 112 9.52 9.68 -3.31
N ASP A 113 9.43 10.98 -3.04
CA ASP A 113 9.21 12.00 -4.08
C ASP A 113 10.38 12.05 -5.07
N PHE A 114 11.62 11.91 -4.59
CA PHE A 114 12.81 11.79 -5.43
C PHE A 114 12.73 10.56 -6.35
N LEU A 115 12.32 9.40 -5.82
CA LEU A 115 12.11 8.19 -6.63
C LEU A 115 11.08 8.40 -7.73
N LEU A 116 9.98 9.12 -7.44
CA LEU A 116 8.90 9.34 -8.40
C LEU A 116 9.26 10.37 -9.48
N ARG A 117 9.94 11.45 -9.11
CA ARG A 117 10.24 12.56 -10.03
C ARG A 117 11.55 12.38 -10.77
N PHE A 118 12.52 11.74 -10.12
CA PHE A 118 13.89 11.55 -10.58
C PHE A 118 14.42 12.79 -11.33
N PRO A 119 14.57 13.95 -10.64
CA PRO A 119 15.01 15.16 -11.30
C PRO A 119 16.44 14.97 -11.82
N VAL A 120 16.63 15.15 -13.13
CA VAL A 120 17.96 15.07 -13.76
C VAL A 120 18.43 16.47 -14.10
N GLU A 121 19.55 16.90 -13.51
CA GLU A 121 20.22 18.11 -13.94
C GLU A 121 20.84 17.89 -15.32
N THR A 122 20.48 18.70 -16.32
CA THR A 122 21.10 18.60 -17.65
C THR A 122 22.48 19.26 -17.66
N SER A 123 23.45 18.65 -16.98
CA SER A 123 24.85 19.06 -17.11
C SER A 123 25.34 18.71 -18.53
N ARG A 124 26.04 19.65 -19.18
CA ARG A 124 26.51 19.45 -20.58
C ARG A 124 27.69 18.48 -20.68
N VAL A 125 28.42 18.24 -19.59
CA VAL A 125 29.69 17.48 -19.61
C VAL A 125 29.79 16.62 -18.36
N SER A 126 29.95 15.31 -18.56
CA SER A 126 30.30 14.37 -17.49
C SER A 126 31.75 14.59 -17.06
N ALA A 127 32.00 14.60 -15.75
CA ALA A 127 33.38 14.65 -15.22
C ALA A 127 34.14 13.33 -15.44
N VAL A 128 33.44 12.25 -15.79
CA VAL A 128 34.01 10.92 -16.01
C VAL A 128 33.62 10.36 -17.39
N PRO A 129 34.53 9.66 -18.09
CA PRO A 129 34.31 9.24 -19.48
C PRO A 129 33.33 8.06 -19.62
N PHE A 130 33.07 7.32 -18.54
CA PHE A 130 32.19 6.14 -18.57
C PHE A 130 30.70 6.45 -18.32
N LEU A 131 30.37 7.68 -17.90
CA LEU A 131 28.99 8.11 -17.71
C LEU A 131 28.56 9.08 -18.81
N SER A 132 27.34 8.88 -19.30
CA SER A 132 26.70 9.86 -20.19
C SER A 132 26.40 11.16 -19.41
N PRO A 133 26.33 12.33 -20.07
CA PRO A 133 25.95 13.58 -19.42
C PRO A 133 24.60 13.50 -18.68
N HIS A 134 23.66 12.71 -19.21
CA HIS A 134 22.37 12.42 -18.56
C HIS A 134 22.53 11.62 -17.27
N SER A 135 23.30 10.52 -17.32
CA SER A 135 23.56 9.69 -16.13
C SER A 135 24.34 10.45 -15.06
N TRP A 136 25.29 11.31 -15.47
CA TRP A 136 26.03 12.18 -14.56
C TRP A 136 25.12 13.21 -13.90
N GLY A 137 24.23 13.81 -14.69
CA GLY A 137 23.20 14.74 -14.24
C GLY A 137 22.15 14.15 -13.30
N ALA A 138 22.04 12.82 -13.26
CA ALA A 138 21.10 12.11 -12.41
C ALA A 138 21.69 11.72 -11.04
N ILE A 139 23.02 11.78 -10.90
CA ILE A 139 23.74 11.49 -9.65
C ILE A 139 23.94 12.76 -8.84
N LYS A 140 24.01 13.90 -9.52
CA LYS A 140 24.37 15.20 -8.95
C LYS A 140 23.13 15.97 -8.55
#